data_AF-A0A0D7KIF2-F1
#
_entry.id   AF-A0A0D7KIF2-F1
#
_cell.length_a   1.000
_cell.length_b   1.000
_cell.length_c   1.000
_cell.angle_alpha   90.00
_cell.angle_beta   90.00
_cell.angle_gamma   90.00
#
_symmetry.space_group_name_H-M   'P 1'
#
loop_
_entity.id
_entity.type
_entity.pdbx_description
1 polymer ?
#
loop_
_entity_poly.entity_id
_entity_poly.type
_entity_poly.pdbx_seq_one_letter_code
_entity_poly.pdbx_strand_id
1 'polypeptide(L)'
;MTSRRQKDSAAEHLEAHDSRNQYNRHHLVEDTSVVGSFVVRCRVRQETEGLDDWRIRITYVQGQEEQTVASWEEAVGYMQLMMKRGNDVYERERNE
;
A
#
# COMPACT_ATOMS: atom_id res chain seq x y z
N MET A 1 -6.23 59.21 1.34
CA MET A 1 -7.13 58.65 2.36
C MET A 1 -8.12 57.72 1.64
N THR A 2 -7.80 56.43 1.47
CA THR A 2 -8.32 55.30 2.30
C THR A 2 -9.85 55.32 2.39
N SER A 3 -10.59 54.61 1.53
CA SER A 3 -10.87 53.15 1.52
C SER A 3 -12.13 52.76 2.31
N ARG A 4 -12.85 51.75 1.76
CA ARG A 4 -13.96 50.91 2.28
C ARG A 4 -15.35 51.38 1.83
N ARG A 5 -16.27 50.53 1.36
CA ARG A 5 -16.50 49.07 1.23
C ARG A 5 -17.66 48.97 0.19
N GLN A 6 -17.88 47.92 -0.59
CA GLN A 6 -18.36 46.61 -0.18
C GLN A 6 -18.43 45.75 -1.46
N LYS A 7 -17.88 44.55 -1.40
CA LYS A 7 -17.78 43.60 -2.50
C LYS A 7 -18.58 42.39 -2.08
N ASP A 8 -19.79 42.26 -2.62
CA ASP A 8 -20.61 41.05 -2.52
C ASP A 8 -21.25 40.83 -3.89
N SER A 9 -20.75 39.84 -4.62
CA SER A 9 -21.60 38.78 -5.17
C SER A 9 -20.71 37.71 -5.79
N ALA A 10 -20.89 36.50 -5.27
CA ALA A 10 -20.27 35.27 -5.70
C ALA A 10 -21.01 34.70 -6.90
N ALA A 11 -20.27 34.21 -7.90
CA ALA A 11 -20.64 33.09 -8.78
C ALA A 11 -19.44 32.91 -9.72
N GLU A 12 -18.61 31.90 -9.47
CA GLU A 12 -18.62 30.67 -10.25
C GLU A 12 -18.10 30.89 -11.68
N HIS A 13 -16.79 30.67 -11.88
CA HIS A 13 -16.26 30.01 -13.08
C HIS A 13 -14.78 29.67 -12.85
N LEU A 14 -14.53 28.60 -12.09
CA LEU A 14 -13.22 27.96 -12.03
C LEU A 14 -13.20 26.85 -13.08
N GLU A 15 -12.99 27.23 -14.34
CA GLU A 15 -12.57 26.28 -15.38
C GLU A 15 -11.05 26.29 -15.46
N ALA A 16 -10.42 25.57 -14.54
CA ALA A 16 -9.08 25.04 -14.77
C ALA A 16 -9.25 23.72 -15.53
N HIS A 17 -9.02 23.79 -16.84
CA HIS A 17 -8.95 22.66 -17.76
C HIS A 17 -7.75 21.77 -17.38
N ASP A 18 -7.91 20.94 -16.34
CA ASP A 18 -6.91 19.94 -15.95
C ASP A 18 -7.15 18.64 -16.74
N SER A 19 -6.68 18.65 -17.99
CA SER A 19 -6.76 17.53 -18.93
C SER A 19 -5.86 16.34 -18.53
N ARG A 20 -5.58 16.12 -17.25
CA ARG A 20 -4.59 15.15 -16.75
C ARG A 20 -5.19 13.97 -15.99
N ASN A 21 -6.46 13.64 -16.20
CA ASN A 21 -7.09 12.47 -15.58
C ASN A 21 -7.68 11.45 -16.58
N GLN A 22 -7.03 11.31 -17.74
CA GLN A 22 -7.47 10.39 -18.80
C GLN A 22 -6.89 8.96 -18.67
N TYR A 23 -6.39 8.57 -17.49
CA TYR A 23 -5.95 7.19 -17.22
C TYR A 23 -6.94 6.37 -16.37
N ASN A 24 -8.01 6.98 -15.84
CA ASN A 24 -8.93 6.30 -14.90
C ASN A 24 -10.15 5.65 -15.58
N ARG A 25 -10.04 5.33 -16.89
CA ARG A 25 -11.14 4.72 -17.65
C ARG A 25 -10.75 3.39 -18.31
N HIS A 26 -9.90 2.63 -17.65
CA HIS A 26 -9.75 1.21 -17.93
C HIS A 26 -10.77 0.43 -17.09
N HIS A 27 -11.76 -0.11 -17.79
CA HIS A 27 -12.60 -1.26 -17.48
C HIS A 27 -12.79 -1.64 -16.00
N LEU A 28 -14.01 -1.41 -15.49
CA LEU A 28 -14.63 -2.23 -14.44
C LEU A 28 -14.77 -3.68 -14.94
N VAL A 29 -13.67 -4.42 -15.00
CA VAL A 29 -13.70 -5.82 -14.64
C VAL A 29 -13.59 -5.79 -13.12
N GLU A 30 -14.55 -6.36 -12.41
CA GLU A 30 -14.39 -6.60 -10.98
C GLU A 30 -13.15 -7.48 -10.83
N ASP A 31 -12.01 -6.86 -10.54
CA ASP A 31 -10.77 -7.56 -10.22
C ASP A 31 -11.03 -8.27 -8.90
N THR A 32 -11.55 -9.50 -8.97
CA THR A 32 -11.66 -10.44 -7.86
C THR A 32 -10.30 -10.94 -7.40
N SER A 33 -9.24 -10.14 -7.61
CA SER A 33 -7.90 -10.47 -7.16
C SER A 33 -7.83 -10.22 -5.67
N VAL A 34 -7.45 -11.26 -4.91
CA VAL A 34 -7.21 -11.12 -3.48
C VAL A 34 -5.99 -10.24 -3.28
N VAL A 35 -6.19 -9.03 -2.78
CA VAL A 35 -5.10 -8.12 -2.47
C VAL A 35 -4.54 -8.47 -1.09
N GLY A 36 -3.31 -8.98 -1.08
CA GLY A 36 -2.50 -9.16 0.13
C GLY A 36 -1.75 -7.89 0.51
N SER A 37 -1.59 -7.60 1.80
CA SER A 37 -0.89 -6.41 2.29
C SER A 37 0.17 -6.79 3.31
N PHE A 38 1.34 -6.17 3.19
CA PHE A 38 2.49 -6.44 4.05
C PHE A 38 3.04 -5.16 4.66
N VAL A 39 3.42 -5.22 5.93
CA VAL A 39 4.22 -4.19 6.58
C VAL A 39 5.64 -4.73 6.73
N VAL A 40 6.60 -4.06 6.09
CA VAL A 40 8.03 -4.44 6.17
C VAL A 40 8.76 -3.43 7.04
N ARG A 41 9.48 -3.92 8.05
CA ARG A 41 10.33 -3.11 8.92
C ARG A 41 11.75 -3.65 8.89
N CYS A 42 12.68 -2.85 8.39
CA CYS A 42 14.10 -3.18 8.38
C CYS A 42 14.78 -2.53 9.59
N ARG A 43 15.59 -3.29 10.31
CA ARG A 43 16.41 -2.78 11.42
C ARG A 43 17.82 -3.30 11.28
N VAL A 44 18.79 -2.42 11.48
CA VAL A 44 20.19 -2.80 11.67
C VAL A 44 20.41 -2.97 13.17
N ARG A 45 20.80 -4.16 13.65
CA ARG A 45 21.35 -4.29 15.00
C ARG A 45 22.75 -3.69 14.95
N GLN A 46 22.93 -2.54 15.58
CA GLN A 46 24.26 -2.10 15.98
C GLN A 46 24.68 -2.97 17.16
N GLU A 47 25.54 -3.96 16.92
CA GLU A 47 26.28 -4.63 17.99
C GLU A 47 27.71 -4.10 18.06
N THR A 48 28.15 -3.84 19.30
CA THR A 48 29.40 -3.17 19.67
C THR A 48 30.67 -3.96 19.28
N GLU A 49 30.56 -5.20 18.78
CA GLU A 49 31.71 -6.10 18.59
C GLU A 49 31.77 -6.84 17.23
N GLY A 50 31.00 -6.41 16.23
CA GLY A 50 31.24 -6.78 14.83
C GLY A 50 30.11 -7.55 14.16
N LEU A 51 29.90 -7.18 12.89
CA LEU A 51 28.80 -7.53 11.97
C LEU A 51 27.45 -6.90 12.33
N ASP A 52 27.05 -5.93 11.50
CA ASP A 52 25.71 -5.39 11.45
C ASP A 52 24.70 -6.52 11.12
N ASP A 53 24.05 -7.09 12.15
CA ASP A 53 22.96 -8.07 11.98
C ASP A 53 21.70 -7.33 11.52
N TRP A 54 21.41 -7.38 10.23
CA TRP A 54 20.21 -6.80 9.66
C TRP A 54 19.03 -7.76 9.83
N ARG A 55 17.94 -7.25 10.37
CA ARG A 55 16.70 -8.01 10.52
C ARG A 55 15.59 -7.33 9.76
N ILE A 56 14.97 -8.09 8.87
CA ILE A 56 13.73 -7.69 8.21
C ILE A 56 12.59 -8.36 8.95
N ARG A 57 11.62 -7.56 9.38
CA ARG A 57 10.38 -8.06 9.96
C ARG A 57 9.22 -7.77 9.01
N ILE A 58 8.57 -8.83 8.54
CA ILE A 58 7.42 -8.76 7.64
C ILE A 58 6.17 -9.15 8.42
N THR A 59 5.14 -8.32 8.36
CA THR A 59 3.81 -8.61 8.91
C THR A 59 2.79 -8.72 7.77
N TYR A 60 2.14 -9.87 7.62
CA TYR A 60 1.01 -10.07 6.71
C TYR A 60 -0.29 -9.60 7.39
N VAL A 61 -0.92 -8.57 6.84
CA VAL A 61 -2.00 -7.83 7.53
C VAL A 61 -3.29 -8.65 7.63
N GLN A 62 -3.64 -9.42 6.61
CA GLN A 62 -4.89 -10.18 6.54
C GLN A 62 -4.91 -11.35 7.54
N GLY A 63 -3.75 -11.96 7.79
CA GLY A 63 -3.60 -13.07 8.74
C GLY A 63 -3.04 -12.67 10.11
N GLN A 64 -2.62 -11.41 10.28
CA GLN A 64 -1.83 -10.94 11.44
C GLN A 64 -0.60 -11.82 11.71
N GLU A 65 -0.03 -12.42 10.65
CA GLU A 65 1.14 -13.27 10.73
C GLU A 65 2.41 -12.42 10.63
N GLU A 66 3.41 -12.71 11.47
CA GLU A 66 4.69 -11.99 11.47
C GLU A 66 5.85 -12.99 11.29
N GLN A 67 6.82 -12.62 10.45
CA GLN A 67 8.09 -13.34 10.32
C GLN A 67 9.27 -12.38 10.34
N THR A 68 10.35 -12.77 11.02
CA THR A 68 11.64 -12.08 10.97
C THR A 68 12.63 -12.92 10.18
N VAL A 69 13.30 -12.30 9.21
CA VAL A 69 14.26 -12.95 8.30
C VAL A 69 15.57 -12.17 8.27
N ALA A 70 16.62 -12.87 7.86
CA ALA A 70 17.97 -12.31 7.75
C ALA A 70 18.26 -11.84 6.33
N SER A 71 17.40 -12.13 5.33
CA SER A 71 17.59 -11.64 3.97
C SER A 71 16.34 -11.07 3.29
N TRP A 72 16.54 -10.26 2.23
CA TRP A 72 15.44 -9.76 1.40
C TRP A 72 14.86 -10.88 0.54
N GLU A 73 15.69 -11.81 0.08
CA GLU A 73 15.29 -12.99 -0.66
C GLU A 73 14.35 -13.86 0.18
N GLU A 74 14.66 -14.06 1.46
CA GLU A 74 13.78 -14.74 2.42
C GLU A 74 12.48 -13.96 2.64
N ALA A 75 12.55 -12.62 2.72
CA ALA A 75 11.37 -11.77 2.86
C ALA A 75 10.41 -11.92 1.68
N VAL A 76 10.94 -11.91 0.45
CA VAL A 76 10.15 -12.09 -0.77
C VAL A 76 9.56 -13.50 -0.83
N GLY A 77 10.33 -14.52 -0.47
CA GLY A 77 9.84 -15.90 -0.39
C GLY A 77 8.65 -16.04 0.56
N TYR A 78 8.73 -15.40 1.73
CA TYR A 78 7.62 -15.34 2.68
C TYR A 78 6.38 -14.61 2.12
N MET A 79 6.57 -13.45 1.48
CA MET A 79 5.46 -12.71 0.88
C MET A 79 4.75 -13.51 -0.21
N GLN A 80 5.51 -14.19 -1.08
CA GLN A 80 4.96 -15.07 -2.12
C GLN A 80 4.16 -16.24 -1.53
N LEU A 81 4.67 -16.87 -0.47
CA LEU A 81 3.97 -17.94 0.24
C LEU A 81 2.62 -17.44 0.79
N MET A 82 2.59 -16.26 1.39
CA MET A 82 1.36 -15.68 1.94
C MET A 82 0.36 -15.28 0.88
N MET A 83 0.81 -14.73 -0.25
CA MET A 83 -0.07 -14.45 -1.39
C MET A 83 -0.70 -15.73 -1.95
N LYS A 84 0.06 -16.83 -2.03
CA LYS A 84 -0.49 -18.13 -2.45
C LYS A 84 -1.56 -18.63 -1.48
N ARG A 85 -1.28 -18.59 -0.17
CA ARG A 85 -2.25 -19.00 0.86
C ARG A 85 -3.53 -18.16 0.84
N GLY A 86 -3.42 -16.85 0.68
CA GLY A 86 -4.57 -15.96 0.57
C GLY A 86 -5.45 -16.29 -0.64
N ASN A 87 -4.84 -16.65 -1.76
CA ASN A 87 -5.57 -17.08 -2.95
C ASN A 87 -6.28 -18.42 -2.75
N ASP A 88 -5.62 -19.41 -2.13
CA ASP A 88 -6.21 -20.73 -1.87
C ASP A 88 -7.44 -20.65 -0.94
N VAL A 89 -7.44 -19.73 0.03
CA VAL A 89 -8.59 -19.48 0.92
C VAL A 89 -9.76 -18.86 0.15
N TYR A 90 -9.49 -17.82 -0.64
CA TYR A 90 -10.52 -17.16 -1.44
C TYR A 90 -11.17 -18.07 -2.48
N GLU A 91 -10.37 -18.88 -3.19
CA GLU A 91 -10.90 -19.84 -4.17
C GLU A 91 -11.78 -20.91 -3.53
N ARG A 92 -11.52 -21.29 -2.26
CA ARG A 92 -12.41 -22.20 -1.53
C ARG A 92 -13.73 -21.51 -1.21
N GLU A 93 -13.70 -20.31 -0.63
CA GLU A 93 -14.89 -19.56 -0.22
C GLU A 93 -15.77 -19.13 -1.41
N ARG A 94 -15.19 -18.93 -2.60
CA ARG A 94 -15.93 -18.59 -3.82
C ARG A 94 -16.71 -19.77 -4.41
N ASN A 95 -16.24 -20.99 -4.19
CA ASN A 95 -16.80 -22.21 -4.79
C ASN A 95 -17.81 -22.93 -3.88
N GLU A 96 -18.12 -22.37 -2.72
CA GLU A 96 -19.15 -22.82 -1.77
C GLU A 96 -20.43 -21.98 -1.90
#